data_AF-A0A968UXC4-F1
#
_entry.id   AF-A0A968UXC4-F1
#
_cell.length_a   1.000
_cell.length_b   1.000
_cell.length_c   1.000
_cell.angle_alpha   90.00
_cell.angle_beta   90.00
_cell.angle_gamma   90.00
#
_symmetry.space_group_name_H-M   'P 1'
#
loop_
_entity.id
_entity.type
_entity.pdbx_description
1 polymer ?
#
loop_
_entity_poly.entity_id
_entity_poly.type
_entity_poly.pdbx_seq_one_letter_code
_entity_poly.pdbx_strand_id
1 'polypeptide(L)'
;MKHRRKSRSKKFDGYKRHILKDLDTGMVRAVGVTPANAAEASVTEALAIDLASQNFELEELHIDRAPLTSHWVKERSAKLTIICKSWRVRNGKYFEKTAFNLDWDESVILYPNGISIPLLPEKW
;
A
#
# COMPACT_ATOMS: atom_id res chain seq x y z
N MET A 1 3.50 -2.78 -21.62
CA MET A 1 4.83 -2.21 -21.32
C MET A 1 5.63 -3.18 -20.46
N LYS A 2 6.86 -3.55 -20.84
CA LYS A 2 7.75 -4.32 -19.96
C LYS A 2 8.18 -3.41 -18.79
N HIS A 3 7.88 -3.82 -17.57
CA HIS A 3 8.29 -3.09 -16.37
C HIS A 3 9.81 -3.21 -16.19
N ARG A 4 10.58 -2.30 -16.80
CA ARG A 4 12.03 -2.19 -16.54
C ARG A 4 12.24 -1.37 -15.28
N ARG A 5 13.18 -1.83 -14.44
CA ARG A 5 13.62 -1.10 -13.26
C ARG A 5 14.32 0.20 -13.69
N LYS A 6 13.76 1.33 -13.24
CA LYS A 6 14.34 2.67 -13.40
C LYS A 6 15.60 2.73 -12.53
N SER A 7 16.68 3.34 -13.03
CA SER A 7 17.91 3.57 -12.26
C SER A 7 18.38 5.00 -12.50
N ARG A 8 19.28 5.50 -11.63
CA ARG A 8 19.94 6.81 -11.86
C ARG A 8 20.60 6.91 -13.23
N SER A 9 21.08 5.79 -13.77
CA SER A 9 21.73 5.67 -15.08
C SER A 9 20.79 5.42 -16.25
N LYS A 10 19.53 5.06 -16.02
CA LYS A 10 18.52 4.79 -17.06
C LYS A 10 17.20 5.45 -16.68
N LYS A 11 17.06 6.70 -17.10
CA LYS A 11 15.81 7.47 -17.02
C LYS A 11 14.94 7.11 -18.22
N PHE A 12 13.64 6.99 -17.99
CA PHE A 12 12.67 6.90 -19.07
C PHE A 12 12.21 8.30 -19.41
N ASP A 13 12.30 8.66 -20.68
CA ASP A 13 11.64 9.84 -21.19
C ASP A 13 10.19 9.47 -21.55
N GLY A 14 9.23 10.20 -20.99
CA GLY A 14 7.80 9.92 -21.12
C GLY A 14 7.00 10.09 -19.83
N TYR A 15 5.73 9.71 -19.90
CA TYR A 15 4.75 9.87 -18.84
C TYR A 15 4.10 8.54 -18.48
N LYS A 16 3.58 8.46 -17.26
CA LYS A 16 2.75 7.35 -16.79
C LYS A 16 1.40 7.90 -16.35
N ARG A 17 0.35 7.13 -16.62
CA ARG A 17 -1.02 7.41 -16.24
C ARG A 17 -1.41 6.58 -15.02
N HIS A 18 -2.06 7.22 -14.07
CA HIS A 18 -2.63 6.63 -12.87
C HIS A 18 -4.14 6.73 -13.00
N ILE A 19 -4.85 5.64 -12.75
CA ILE A 19 -6.29 5.57 -12.92
C ILE A 19 -6.89 5.18 -11.58
N LEU A 20 -7.74 6.05 -11.03
CA LEU A 20 -8.63 5.69 -9.94
C LEU A 20 -9.94 5.22 -10.54
N LYS A 21 -10.31 3.98 -10.25
CA LYS A 21 -11.44 3.29 -10.82
C LYS A 21 -12.35 2.80 -9.70
N ASP A 22 -13.63 3.10 -9.84
CA ASP A 22 -14.72 2.50 -9.07
C ASP A 22 -14.84 1.03 -9.48
N LEU A 23 -14.65 0.12 -8.53
CA LEU A 23 -14.54 -1.31 -8.83
C LEU A 23 -15.89 -1.97 -9.11
N ASP A 24 -16.97 -1.45 -8.53
CA ASP A 24 -18.32 -2.00 -8.69
C ASP A 24 -18.90 -1.65 -10.05
N THR A 25 -18.79 -0.38 -10.44
CA THR A 25 -19.37 0.12 -11.70
C THR A 25 -18.40 0.03 -12.87
N GLY A 26 -17.10 -0.05 -12.57
CA GLY A 26 -16.06 0.02 -13.56
C GLY A 26 -15.69 1.43 -14.03
N MET A 27 -16.30 2.47 -13.45
CA MET A 27 -16.12 3.85 -13.90
C MET A 27 -14.77 4.44 -13.49
N VAL A 28 -14.14 5.19 -14.39
CA VAL A 28 -12.94 5.97 -14.05
C VAL A 28 -13.37 7.25 -13.33
N ARG A 29 -12.91 7.41 -12.09
CA ARG A 29 -13.26 8.56 -11.22
C ARG A 29 -12.24 9.68 -11.31
N ALA A 30 -10.95 9.34 -11.37
CA ALA A 30 -9.89 10.34 -11.47
C ALA A 30 -8.71 9.79 -12.26
N VAL A 31 -8.00 10.68 -12.94
CA VAL A 31 -6.83 10.33 -13.75
C VAL A 31 -5.70 11.30 -13.47
N GLY A 32 -4.56 10.77 -13.06
CA GLY A 32 -3.34 11.54 -12.88
C GLY A 32 -2.32 11.18 -13.95
N VAL A 33 -1.57 12.16 -14.43
CA VAL A 33 -0.43 11.93 -15.34
C VAL A 33 0.80 12.51 -14.69
N THR A 34 1.84 11.68 -14.52
CA THR A 34 3.13 12.15 -13.98
C THR A 34 4.27 11.75 -14.90
N PRO A 35 5.41 12.46 -14.84
CA PRO A 35 6.62 12.00 -15.51
C PRO A 35 6.92 10.55 -15.16
N ALA A 36 7.42 9.77 -16.11
CA ALA A 36 7.63 8.34 -15.94
C ALA A 36 8.49 8.04 -14.71
N ASN A 37 9.43 8.92 -14.34
CA ASN A 37 10.34 8.70 -13.21
C ASN A 37 9.85 9.27 -11.87
N ALA A 38 8.68 9.93 -11.81
CA ALA A 38 8.10 10.38 -10.54
C ALA A 38 7.78 9.19 -9.61
N ALA A 39 7.71 9.41 -8.30
CA ALA A 39 7.20 8.40 -7.38
C ALA A 39 5.71 8.13 -7.68
N GLU A 40 5.22 6.90 -7.45
CA GLU A 40 3.79 6.63 -7.66
C GLU A 40 2.93 7.37 -6.63
N ALA A 41 3.38 7.45 -5.37
CA ALA A 41 2.66 8.14 -4.30
C ALA A 41 2.47 9.65 -4.53
N SER A 42 3.26 10.32 -5.38
CA SER A 42 3.14 11.77 -5.55
C SER A 42 1.89 12.21 -6.30
N VAL A 43 1.20 11.28 -6.99
CA VAL A 43 -0.03 11.61 -7.75
C VAL A 43 -1.27 11.66 -6.85
N THR A 44 -1.23 11.02 -5.68
CA THR A 44 -2.44 10.73 -4.91
C THR A 44 -3.12 12.00 -4.40
N GLU A 45 -2.38 13.08 -4.13
CA GLU A 45 -2.95 14.39 -3.79
C GLU A 45 -3.88 14.91 -4.89
N ALA A 46 -3.41 14.91 -6.14
CA ALA A 46 -4.21 15.36 -7.26
C ALA A 46 -5.46 14.48 -7.46
N LEU A 47 -5.31 13.15 -7.32
CA LEU A 47 -6.44 12.23 -7.40
C LEU A 47 -7.47 12.44 -6.28
N ALA A 48 -7.00 12.77 -5.07
CA ALA A 48 -7.87 13.05 -3.93
C ALA A 48 -8.69 14.34 -4.15
N ILE A 49 -8.05 15.39 -4.69
CA ILE A 49 -8.72 16.63 -5.07
C ILE A 49 -9.80 16.37 -6.13
N ASP A 50 -9.46 15.62 -7.18
CA ASP A 50 -10.42 15.27 -8.25
C ASP A 50 -11.61 14.46 -7.71
N LEU A 51 -11.35 13.51 -6.80
CA LEU A 51 -12.41 12.70 -6.19
C LEU A 51 -13.30 13.55 -5.27
N ALA A 52 -12.72 14.42 -4.45
CA ALA A 52 -13.45 15.31 -3.56
C ALA A 52 -14.36 16.28 -4.33
N SER A 53 -13.91 16.76 -5.50
CA SER A 53 -14.73 17.63 -6.37
C SER A 53 -16.01 16.96 -6.90
N GLN A 54 -16.07 15.63 -6.85
CA GLN A 54 -17.23 14.83 -7.26
C GLN A 54 -18.12 14.43 -6.08
N ASN A 55 -17.82 14.91 -4.85
CA ASN A 55 -18.50 14.53 -3.61
C ASN A 55 -18.48 13.02 -3.32
N PHE A 56 -17.38 12.33 -3.67
CA PHE A 56 -17.17 10.94 -3.28
C PHE A 56 -16.19 10.85 -2.10
N GLU A 57 -16.52 9.98 -1.15
CA GLU A 57 -15.61 9.58 -0.08
C GLU A 57 -15.07 8.17 -0.37
N LEU A 58 -13.79 7.95 -0.06
CA LEU A 58 -13.12 6.68 -0.31
C LEU A 58 -13.30 5.77 0.90
N GLU A 59 -14.02 4.66 0.74
CA GLU A 59 -14.23 3.68 1.82
C GLU A 59 -13.30 2.46 1.71
N GLU A 60 -12.97 2.05 0.48
CA GLU A 60 -12.06 0.94 0.20
C GLU A 60 -11.13 1.31 -0.96
N LEU A 61 -9.84 1.03 -0.81
CA LEU A 61 -8.82 1.33 -1.81
C LEU A 61 -7.96 0.11 -2.11
N HIS A 62 -8.05 -0.38 -3.34
CA HIS A 62 -7.19 -1.43 -3.88
C HIS A 62 -6.00 -0.81 -4.60
N ILE A 63 -4.80 -1.10 -4.13
CA ILE A 63 -3.56 -0.55 -4.69
C ILE A 63 -2.47 -1.62 -4.84
N ASP A 64 -1.57 -1.36 -5.79
CA ASP A 64 -0.26 -1.99 -5.79
C ASP A 64 0.60 -1.45 -4.64
N ARG A 65 1.79 -2.03 -4.47
CA ARG A 65 2.72 -1.66 -3.40
C ARG A 65 3.37 -0.28 -3.58
N ALA A 66 3.43 0.23 -4.81
CA ALA A 66 4.17 1.43 -5.12
C ALA A 66 3.60 2.72 -4.48
N PRO A 67 2.26 2.89 -4.36
CA PRO A 67 1.67 4.01 -3.63
C PRO A 67 1.54 3.79 -2.10
N LEU A 68 2.11 2.73 -1.49
CA LEU A 68 1.99 2.51 -0.04
C LEU A 68 2.49 3.67 0.84
N THR A 69 3.30 4.57 0.29
CA THR A 69 3.82 5.74 1.01
C THR A 69 2.96 7.00 0.85
N SER A 70 1.80 6.91 0.21
CA SER A 70 0.87 8.02 0.00
C SER A 70 0.12 8.44 1.26
N HIS A 71 -0.49 9.63 1.23
CA HIS A 71 -1.36 10.11 2.31
C HIS A 71 -2.57 9.18 2.53
N TRP A 72 -3.14 8.60 1.47
CA TRP A 72 -4.25 7.64 1.57
C TRP A 72 -3.92 6.40 2.41
N VAL A 73 -2.64 6.07 2.63
CA VAL A 73 -2.24 4.96 3.50
C VAL A 73 -1.76 5.48 4.85
N LYS A 74 -0.93 6.52 4.87
CA LYS A 74 -0.31 7.06 6.09
C LYS A 74 -1.28 7.80 7.01
N GLU A 75 -2.21 8.53 6.41
CA GLU A 75 -3.12 9.47 7.09
C GLU A 75 -4.58 8.99 6.96
N ARG A 76 -4.78 7.70 6.64
CA ARG A 76 -6.10 7.14 6.44
C ARG A 76 -6.93 7.21 7.71
N SER A 77 -8.22 7.47 7.53
CA SER A 77 -9.19 7.28 8.62
C SER A 77 -9.32 5.79 8.95
N ALA A 78 -9.82 5.49 10.15
CA ALA A 78 -10.12 4.11 10.55
C ALA A 78 -11.20 3.45 9.66
N LYS A 79 -12.00 4.24 8.93
CA LYS A 79 -13.05 3.76 8.02
C LYS A 79 -12.52 3.31 6.66
N LEU A 80 -11.40 3.88 6.20
CA LEU A 80 -10.82 3.55 4.90
C LEU A 80 -10.05 2.23 4.96
N THR A 81 -10.56 1.21 4.27
CA THR A 81 -9.91 -0.09 4.11
C THR A 81 -8.90 -0.05 2.98
N ILE A 82 -7.65 -0.47 3.25
CA ILE A 82 -6.60 -0.56 2.24
C ILE A 82 -6.34 -2.02 1.90
N ILE A 83 -6.53 -2.38 0.63
CA ILE A 83 -6.22 -3.69 0.09
C ILE A 83 -4.97 -3.59 -0.77
N CYS A 84 -3.90 -4.28 -0.38
CA CYS A 84 -2.63 -4.27 -1.10
C CYS A 84 -1.97 -5.64 -1.03
N LYS A 85 -1.30 -6.06 -2.11
CA LYS A 85 -0.50 -7.29 -2.09
C LYS A 85 0.67 -7.14 -1.12
N SER A 86 0.77 -8.07 -0.17
CA SER A 86 1.90 -8.15 0.74
C SER A 86 3.22 -8.43 0.00
N TRP A 87 4.33 -8.03 0.61
CA TRP A 87 5.65 -8.50 0.17
C TRP A 87 5.74 -10.01 0.45
N ARG A 88 6.34 -10.76 -0.48
CA ARG A 88 6.77 -12.12 -0.14
C ARG A 88 7.79 -12.00 0.99
N VAL A 89 7.40 -12.44 2.17
CA VAL A 89 8.29 -12.50 3.33
C VAL A 89 9.23 -13.68 3.09
N ARG A 90 10.52 -13.49 3.36
CA ARG A 90 11.55 -14.54 3.32
C ARG A 90 12.56 -14.27 4.42
N ASN A 91 13.04 -15.32 5.08
CA ASN A 91 14.09 -15.21 6.09
C ASN A 91 15.19 -16.28 5.95
N GLY A 92 15.52 -16.64 4.70
CA GLY A 92 16.60 -17.57 4.40
C GLY A 92 16.41 -18.95 5.05
N LYS A 93 17.33 -19.33 5.94
CA LYS A 93 17.28 -20.59 6.71
C LYS A 93 16.47 -20.50 8.00
N TYR A 94 16.04 -19.29 8.39
CA TYR A 94 15.29 -19.03 9.61
C TYR A 94 13.79 -18.90 9.31
N PHE A 95 12.97 -18.95 10.35
CA PHE A 95 11.52 -18.75 10.22
C PHE A 95 11.20 -17.37 9.65
N GLU A 96 10.28 -17.34 8.70
CA GLU A 96 9.72 -16.10 8.16
C GLU A 96 8.88 -15.40 9.22
N LYS A 97 8.76 -14.06 9.15
CA LYS A 97 7.93 -13.31 10.10
C LYS A 97 6.46 -13.76 10.10
N THR A 98 5.98 -14.28 8.98
CA THR A 98 4.63 -14.85 8.81
C THR A 98 4.43 -16.19 9.52
N ALA A 99 5.50 -16.83 10.01
CA ALA A 99 5.40 -18.06 10.80
C ALA A 99 5.05 -17.79 12.28
N PHE A 100 5.10 -16.52 12.71
CA PHE A 100 4.72 -16.09 14.04
C PHE A 100 3.30 -15.52 13.97
N ASN A 101 2.42 -15.93 14.88
CA ASN A 101 1.07 -15.40 14.98
C ASN A 101 1.00 -14.37 16.12
N LEU A 102 0.48 -13.19 15.82
CA LEU A 102 0.24 -12.13 16.79
C LEU A 102 -1.23 -12.20 17.19
N ASP A 103 -1.50 -12.69 18.39
CA ASP A 103 -2.82 -12.67 18.97
C ASP A 103 -2.97 -11.38 19.78
N TRP A 104 -3.71 -10.43 19.21
CA TRP A 104 -3.93 -9.13 19.83
C TRP A 104 -4.97 -9.18 20.94
N ASP A 105 -5.90 -10.14 20.89
CA ASP A 105 -6.95 -10.29 21.89
C ASP A 105 -6.34 -10.81 23.20
N GLU A 106 -5.48 -11.83 23.10
CA GLU A 106 -4.75 -12.39 24.24
C GLU A 106 -3.43 -11.66 24.53
N SER A 107 -3.03 -10.70 23.69
CA SER A 107 -1.76 -9.97 23.78
C SER A 107 -0.54 -10.90 23.86
N VAL A 108 -0.48 -11.91 22.98
CA VAL A 108 0.62 -12.88 22.91
C VAL A 108 1.17 -13.06 21.50
N ILE A 109 2.43 -13.51 21.43
CA ILE A 109 3.09 -13.94 20.20
C ILE A 109 3.24 -15.45 20.25
N LEU A 110 2.60 -16.17 19.33
CA LEU A 110 2.75 -17.61 19.14
C LEU A 110 3.91 -17.89 18.16
N TYR A 111 4.90 -18.62 18.63
CA TYR A 111 6.06 -19.03 17.86
C TYR A 111 5.74 -20.27 16.99
N PRO A 112 6.51 -20.51 15.92
CA PRO A 112 6.33 -21.68 15.04
C PRO A 112 6.42 -23.03 15.74
N ASN A 113 7.05 -23.10 16.92
CA ASN A 113 7.18 -24.30 17.73
C ASN A 113 6.05 -24.46 18.78
N GLY A 114 5.03 -23.61 18.75
CA GLY A 114 3.88 -23.65 19.66
C GLY A 114 4.09 -22.95 21.00
N ILE A 115 5.26 -22.37 21.26
CA ILE A 115 5.51 -21.59 22.48
C ILE A 115 4.89 -20.20 22.32
N SER A 116 4.18 -19.71 23.34
CA SER A 116 3.65 -18.34 23.37
C SER A 116 4.41 -17.47 24.36
N ILE A 117 4.63 -16.20 24.01
CA ILE A 117 5.18 -15.20 24.95
C ILE A 117 4.26 -13.96 24.99
N PRO A 118 4.26 -13.20 26.11
CA PRO A 118 3.54 -11.93 26.18
C PRO A 118 4.05 -10.91 25.16
N LEU A 119 3.12 -10.18 24.55
CA LEU A 119 3.40 -9.04 23.69
C LEU A 119 3.72 -7.84 24.59
N LEU A 120 5.00 -7.70 24.95
CA LEU A 120 5.45 -6.61 25.81
C LEU A 120 5.45 -5.29 25.01
N PRO A 121 4.78 -4.22 25.51
CA PRO A 121 4.94 -2.91 24.92
C PRO A 121 6.38 -2.44 25.15
N GLU A 122 7.15 -2.20 24.07
CA GLU A 122 8.44 -1.53 24.20
C GLU A 122 8.22 -0.10 24.71
N LYS A 123 9.02 0.29 25.71
CA LYS A 123 9.19 1.69 26.11
C LYS A 123 9.90 2.42 24.96
N TRP A 124 9.19 3.37 24.33
CA TRP A 124 9.78 4.34 23.39
C TRP A 124 10.63 5.37 24.13
#